data_AF-A0AAU5HCV7-F1
#
_entry.id   AF-A0AAU5HCV7-F1
#
_cell.length_a   1.000
_cell.length_b   1.000
_cell.length_c   1.000
_cell.angle_alpha   90.00
_cell.angle_beta   90.00
_cell.angle_gamma   90.00
#
_symmetry.space_group_name_H-M   'P 1'
#
loop_
_entity.id
_entity.type
_entity.pdbx_description
1 polymer ?
#
loop_
_entity_poly.entity_id
_entity_poly.type
_entity_poly.pdbx_seq_one_letter_code
_entity_poly.pdbx_strand_id
1 'polypeptide(L)'
;MPIELDVLQPTHVAGHAVLKADLGVGGRHLVVISGIARPEWGIKDDNTHREVCRLQLREPAGTMEQSTVHVGLASIGNDDTSWAFATDQARVEVNEAGELVLVTNLALMGEPSTLNRFAYQVVLTTRVVVTEITGTISWPTSMFRPTSANPAGVSGVFSVLANERTTTQVSGGFGGEIEHLTPVTPGEVLSVTIAEDICRATYRIAEPPKGRQLKVTVAQSGLQGSDISVGPTTPNGDLVTLTVAQPTRTGVDFTAESFHGPA
;
A
#
# COMPACT_ATOMS: atom_id res chain seq x y z
N MET A 1 11.11 -22.23 -17.01
CA MET A 1 10.55 -20.86 -17.07
C MET A 1 9.50 -20.81 -15.97
N PRO A 2 9.52 -19.84 -15.05
CA PRO A 2 8.65 -19.89 -13.87
C PRO A 2 7.17 -19.93 -14.27
N ILE A 3 6.40 -20.75 -13.56
CA ILE A 3 4.96 -20.88 -13.75
C ILE A 3 4.30 -19.74 -12.97
N GLU A 4 3.66 -18.82 -13.68
CA GLU A 4 2.96 -17.67 -13.07
C GLU A 4 1.45 -17.93 -13.06
N LEU A 5 0.87 -17.98 -11.86
CA LEU A 5 -0.56 -18.17 -11.64
C LEU A 5 -1.14 -16.95 -10.91
N ASP A 6 -2.45 -16.73 -11.06
CA ASP A 6 -3.16 -15.62 -10.43
C ASP A 6 -4.52 -16.09 -9.96
N VAL A 7 -4.88 -15.81 -8.70
CA VAL A 7 -6.17 -16.18 -8.12
C VAL A 7 -7.37 -15.54 -8.83
N LEU A 8 -7.16 -14.43 -9.53
CA LEU A 8 -8.19 -13.75 -10.33
C LEU A 8 -8.49 -14.47 -11.65
N GLN A 9 -7.66 -15.44 -12.03
CA GLN A 9 -7.84 -16.22 -13.26
C GLN A 9 -8.46 -17.59 -12.93
N PRO A 10 -9.73 -17.85 -13.30
CA PRO A 10 -10.41 -19.11 -12.96
C PRO A 10 -9.77 -20.37 -13.60
N THR A 11 -9.00 -20.18 -14.67
CA THR A 11 -8.19 -21.24 -15.29
C THR A 11 -6.99 -21.62 -14.43
N HIS A 12 -6.45 -20.68 -13.65
CA HIS A 12 -5.25 -20.86 -12.82
C HIS A 12 -5.57 -21.39 -11.42
N VAL A 13 -6.70 -20.97 -10.83
CA VAL A 13 -7.05 -21.34 -9.46
C VAL A 13 -8.53 -21.66 -9.35
N ALA A 14 -8.85 -22.74 -8.63
CA ALA A 14 -10.20 -23.10 -8.25
C ALA A 14 -10.40 -23.09 -6.74
N GLY A 15 -11.60 -22.69 -6.31
CA GLY A 15 -11.97 -22.69 -4.89
C GLY A 15 -11.11 -21.78 -4.02
N HIS A 16 -10.61 -20.67 -4.59
CA HIS A 16 -9.87 -19.68 -3.81
C HIS A 16 -10.79 -19.09 -2.74
N ALA A 17 -10.35 -19.16 -1.49
CA ALA A 17 -11.09 -18.64 -0.34
C ALA A 17 -10.13 -17.96 0.64
N VAL A 18 -10.62 -16.90 1.27
CA VAL A 18 -9.88 -16.11 2.24
C VAL A 18 -10.75 -15.91 3.48
N LEU A 19 -10.19 -16.24 4.63
CA LEU A 19 -10.76 -15.95 5.94
C LEU A 19 -9.84 -14.97 6.66
N LYS A 20 -10.41 -13.87 7.16
CA LYS A 20 -9.71 -12.85 7.94
C LYS A 20 -10.37 -12.74 9.30
N ALA A 21 -9.57 -12.83 10.36
CA ALA A 21 -10.01 -12.62 11.73
C ALA A 21 -9.13 -11.55 12.39
N ASP A 22 -9.75 -10.48 12.89
CA ASP A 22 -9.07 -9.51 13.74
C ASP A 22 -8.70 -10.16 15.08
N LEU A 23 -7.44 -10.02 15.48
CA LEU A 23 -6.92 -10.55 16.74
C LEU A 23 -7.10 -9.57 17.92
N GLY A 24 -7.66 -8.39 17.68
CA GLY A 24 -8.01 -7.39 18.70
C GLY A 24 -6.81 -6.66 19.31
N VAL A 25 -5.58 -6.89 18.80
CA VAL A 25 -4.36 -6.32 19.35
C VAL A 25 -3.47 -5.77 18.24
N GLY A 26 -3.22 -4.45 18.27
CA GLY A 26 -2.17 -3.81 17.47
C GLY A 26 -2.36 -3.89 15.95
N GLY A 27 -3.61 -3.99 15.47
CA GLY A 27 -3.93 -4.10 14.03
C GLY A 27 -3.57 -5.45 13.41
N ARG A 28 -3.39 -6.48 14.24
CA ARG A 28 -3.06 -7.83 13.79
C ARG A 28 -4.29 -8.59 13.31
N HIS A 29 -4.10 -9.31 12.21
CA HIS A 29 -5.11 -10.16 11.63
C HIS A 29 -4.53 -11.56 11.44
N LEU A 30 -5.31 -12.58 11.77
CA LEU A 30 -5.11 -13.94 11.28
C LEU A 30 -5.75 -14.03 9.89
N VAL A 31 -4.96 -14.41 8.90
CA VAL A 31 -5.41 -14.60 7.52
C VAL A 31 -5.18 -16.06 7.14
N VAL A 32 -6.24 -16.73 6.72
CA VAL A 32 -6.21 -18.09 6.18
C VAL A 32 -6.63 -18.04 4.73
N ILE A 33 -5.77 -18.48 3.83
CA ILE A 33 -6.00 -18.50 2.39
C ILE A 33 -5.91 -19.94 1.93
N SER A 34 -6.88 -20.41 1.14
CA SER A 34 -6.84 -21.76 0.58
C SER A 34 -7.33 -21.78 -0.87
N GLY A 35 -6.98 -22.84 -1.59
CA GLY A 35 -7.45 -23.07 -2.94
C GLY A 35 -6.73 -24.23 -3.63
N ILE A 36 -7.03 -24.40 -4.91
CA ILE A 36 -6.42 -25.41 -5.78
C ILE A 36 -5.78 -24.70 -6.97
N ALA A 37 -4.45 -24.71 -7.03
CA ALA A 37 -3.70 -24.18 -8.16
C ALA A 37 -3.65 -25.19 -9.31
N ARG A 38 -3.64 -24.70 -10.55
CA ARG A 38 -3.69 -25.46 -11.80
C ARG A 38 -2.50 -25.08 -12.69
N PRO A 39 -1.29 -25.57 -12.39
CA PRO A 39 -0.10 -25.26 -13.20
C PRO A 39 -0.13 -25.92 -14.58
N GLU A 40 -0.88 -27.04 -14.74
CA GLU A 40 -0.98 -27.80 -15.99
C GLU A 40 0.40 -28.08 -16.62
N TRP A 41 1.36 -28.49 -15.78
CA TRP A 41 2.76 -28.63 -16.17
C TRP A 41 3.08 -30.07 -16.53
N GLY A 42 3.38 -30.30 -17.81
CA GLY A 42 3.69 -31.62 -18.36
C GLY A 42 5.15 -31.78 -18.79
N ILE A 43 5.66 -33.00 -18.65
CA ILE A 43 6.96 -33.45 -19.14
C ILE A 43 6.79 -34.71 -19.99
N LYS A 44 7.75 -34.97 -20.87
CA LYS A 44 7.72 -36.08 -21.85
C LYS A 44 9.01 -36.87 -21.87
N ASP A 45 9.74 -36.87 -20.75
CA ASP A 45 10.99 -37.60 -20.62
C ASP A 45 11.17 -38.04 -19.15
N ASP A 46 12.10 -38.96 -18.94
CA ASP A 46 12.38 -39.56 -17.64
C ASP A 46 13.28 -38.71 -16.71
N ASN A 47 13.67 -37.51 -17.12
CA ASN A 47 14.48 -36.66 -16.25
C ASN A 47 13.62 -36.06 -15.14
N THR A 48 14.26 -35.74 -14.01
CA THR A 48 13.62 -34.91 -12.99
C THR A 48 13.67 -33.45 -13.42
N HIS A 49 12.50 -32.87 -13.67
CA HIS A 49 12.34 -31.46 -13.96
C HIS A 49 11.99 -30.70 -12.69
N ARG A 50 12.50 -29.48 -12.56
CA ARG A 50 12.25 -28.59 -11.43
C ARG A 50 11.80 -27.23 -11.94
N GLU A 51 10.69 -26.73 -11.42
CA GLU A 51 10.18 -25.41 -11.77
C GLU A 51 9.67 -24.67 -10.53
N VAL A 52 9.74 -23.34 -10.58
CA VAL A 52 9.18 -22.47 -9.55
C VAL A 52 7.80 -22.03 -10.01
N CYS A 53 6.80 -22.32 -9.19
CA CYS A 53 5.44 -21.80 -9.37
C CYS A 53 5.22 -20.62 -8.44
N ARG A 54 4.85 -19.47 -9.01
CA ARG A 54 4.51 -18.24 -8.31
C ARG A 54 3.02 -17.98 -8.49
N LEU A 55 2.27 -18.05 -7.39
CA LEU A 55 0.84 -17.79 -7.37
C LEU A 55 0.58 -16.44 -6.71
N GLN A 56 0.09 -15.48 -7.49
CA GLN A 56 -0.36 -14.18 -6.99
C GLN A 56 -1.66 -14.38 -6.19
N LEU A 57 -1.62 -14.20 -4.87
CA LEU A 57 -2.78 -14.37 -3.99
C LEU A 57 -3.65 -13.11 -3.92
N ARG A 58 -3.14 -11.95 -4.39
CA ARG A 58 -3.83 -10.64 -4.43
C ARG A 58 -4.35 -10.15 -3.08
N GLU A 59 -3.85 -10.74 -2.00
CA GLU A 59 -4.19 -10.34 -0.64
C GLU A 59 -3.18 -9.29 -0.16
N PRO A 60 -3.61 -8.07 0.21
CA PRO A 60 -2.70 -7.05 0.68
C PRO A 60 -2.11 -7.44 2.04
N ALA A 61 -0.79 -7.30 2.18
CA ALA A 61 -0.10 -7.54 3.44
C ALA A 61 0.89 -6.41 3.73
N GLY A 62 0.65 -5.66 4.82
CA GLY A 62 1.56 -4.61 5.27
C GLY A 62 2.86 -5.17 5.83
N THR A 63 2.76 -6.04 6.83
CA THR A 63 3.86 -6.87 7.34
C THR A 63 3.35 -8.27 7.61
N MET A 64 4.17 -9.26 7.32
CA MET A 64 3.93 -10.65 7.67
C MET A 64 4.79 -10.99 8.89
N GLU A 65 4.16 -11.25 10.04
CA GLU A 65 4.88 -11.56 11.29
C GLU A 65 5.22 -13.05 11.35
N GLN A 66 4.27 -13.91 10.97
CA GLN A 66 4.43 -15.36 10.91
C GLN A 66 3.61 -15.92 9.76
N SER A 67 4.08 -17.02 9.18
CA SER A 67 3.35 -17.74 8.14
C SER A 67 3.68 -19.23 8.17
N THR A 68 2.65 -20.04 7.95
CA THR A 68 2.75 -21.47 7.68
C THR A 68 2.07 -21.74 6.36
N VAL A 69 2.75 -22.49 5.50
CA VAL A 69 2.24 -22.89 4.19
C VAL A 69 2.16 -24.41 4.15
N HIS A 70 1.02 -24.92 3.70
CA HIS A 70 0.82 -26.32 3.41
C HIS A 70 0.45 -26.48 1.94
N VAL A 71 1.16 -27.34 1.24
CA VAL A 71 0.88 -27.72 -0.16
C VAL A 71 0.68 -29.22 -0.21
N GLY A 72 -0.37 -29.66 -0.89
CA GLY A 72 -0.68 -31.08 -1.09
C GLY A 72 -0.98 -31.37 -2.55
N LEU A 73 -0.51 -32.53 -3.02
CA LEU A 73 -0.86 -33.01 -4.36
C LEU A 73 -2.38 -33.21 -4.46
N ALA A 74 -3.00 -32.66 -5.51
CA ALA A 74 -4.43 -32.79 -5.73
C ALA A 74 -4.77 -33.59 -7.00
N SER A 75 -3.98 -33.47 -8.06
CA SER A 75 -4.17 -34.26 -9.28
C SER A 75 -2.89 -34.35 -10.10
N ILE A 76 -2.59 -35.57 -10.54
CA ILE A 76 -1.53 -35.92 -11.49
C ILE A 76 -2.14 -36.73 -12.64
N GLY A 77 -1.60 -36.58 -13.84
CA GLY A 77 -1.78 -37.52 -14.94
C GLY A 77 -0.44 -38.17 -15.24
N ASN A 78 -0.41 -39.49 -15.36
CA ASN A 78 0.79 -40.25 -15.68
C ASN A 78 0.37 -41.57 -16.34
N ASP A 79 1.11 -41.98 -17.38
CA ASP A 79 0.83 -43.19 -18.15
C ASP A 79 1.82 -44.34 -17.85
N ASP A 80 2.68 -44.20 -16.83
CA ASP A 80 3.74 -45.14 -16.45
C ASP A 80 3.59 -45.65 -14.99
N THR A 81 4.38 -46.65 -14.61
CA THR A 81 4.44 -47.23 -13.27
C THR A 81 5.40 -46.49 -12.33
N SER A 82 6.36 -45.74 -12.88
CA SER A 82 7.35 -44.95 -12.14
C SER A 82 7.10 -43.45 -12.29
N TRP A 83 6.69 -42.79 -11.20
CA TRP A 83 6.54 -41.34 -11.19
C TRP A 83 6.94 -40.75 -9.85
N ALA A 84 7.34 -39.47 -9.88
CA ALA A 84 7.59 -38.69 -8.68
C ALA A 84 6.99 -37.31 -8.81
N PHE A 85 6.26 -36.91 -7.76
CA PHE A 85 5.92 -35.52 -7.49
C PHE A 85 6.48 -35.13 -6.13
N ALA A 86 7.22 -34.04 -6.08
CA ALA A 86 7.70 -33.47 -4.82
C ALA A 86 7.48 -31.96 -4.79
N THR A 87 7.17 -31.46 -3.60
CA THR A 87 7.22 -30.03 -3.29
C THR A 87 8.38 -29.83 -2.33
N ASP A 88 9.49 -29.32 -2.85
CA ASP A 88 10.73 -29.18 -2.07
C ASP A 88 10.62 -28.04 -1.05
N GLN A 89 9.90 -26.97 -1.43
CA GLN A 89 9.69 -25.80 -0.59
C GLN A 89 8.39 -25.11 -0.98
N ALA A 90 7.64 -24.66 0.03
CA ALA A 90 6.53 -23.74 -0.15
C ALA A 90 6.68 -22.60 0.86
N ARG A 91 6.60 -21.35 0.38
CA ARG A 91 6.70 -20.14 1.22
C ARG A 91 5.81 -19.05 0.67
N VAL A 92 5.45 -18.10 1.51
CA VAL A 92 4.72 -16.91 1.10
C VAL A 92 5.63 -15.69 1.20
N GLU A 93 5.53 -14.79 0.24
CA GLU A 93 6.31 -13.56 0.12
C GLU A 93 5.37 -12.37 -0.08
N VAL A 94 5.87 -11.15 0.13
CA VAL A 94 5.17 -9.91 -0.24
C VAL A 94 5.86 -9.33 -1.47
N ASN A 95 5.11 -9.07 -2.54
CA ASN A 95 5.65 -8.47 -3.76
C ASN A 95 5.83 -6.95 -3.63
N GLU A 96 6.40 -6.31 -4.67
CA GLU A 96 6.64 -4.86 -4.68
C GLU A 96 5.35 -4.03 -4.57
N ALA A 97 4.20 -4.58 -4.98
CA ALA A 97 2.90 -3.94 -4.84
C ALA A 97 2.30 -4.09 -3.43
N GLY A 98 2.95 -4.82 -2.52
CA GLY A 98 2.46 -5.07 -1.17
C GLY A 98 1.43 -6.21 -1.08
N GLU A 99 1.37 -7.09 -2.08
CA GLU A 99 0.45 -8.23 -2.15
C GLU A 99 1.17 -9.54 -1.83
N LEU A 100 0.44 -10.51 -1.28
CA LEU A 100 0.93 -11.84 -0.97
C LEU A 100 1.12 -12.68 -2.24
N VAL A 101 2.24 -13.41 -2.30
CA VAL A 101 2.59 -14.36 -3.36
C VAL A 101 2.99 -15.69 -2.73
N LEU A 102 2.33 -16.78 -3.12
CA LEU A 102 2.75 -18.14 -2.78
C LEU A 102 3.82 -18.60 -3.77
N VAL A 103 5.00 -18.98 -3.28
CA VAL A 103 6.09 -19.52 -4.07
C VAL A 103 6.31 -20.98 -3.70
N THR A 104 6.15 -21.85 -4.69
CA THR A 104 6.27 -23.30 -4.55
C THR A 104 7.32 -23.84 -5.51
N ASN A 105 8.32 -24.55 -4.98
CA ASN A 105 9.29 -25.27 -5.78
C ASN A 105 8.75 -26.67 -6.08
N LEU A 106 8.50 -26.94 -7.35
CA LEU A 106 7.89 -28.17 -7.84
C LEU A 106 8.95 -29.05 -8.50
N ALA A 107 8.85 -30.36 -8.31
CA ALA A 107 9.61 -31.35 -9.06
C ALA A 107 8.69 -32.42 -9.64
N LEU A 108 8.93 -32.78 -10.90
CA LEU A 108 8.16 -33.78 -11.67
C LEU A 108 9.10 -34.72 -12.42
N MET A 109 8.80 -36.02 -12.44
CA MET A 109 9.55 -37.05 -13.16
C MET A 109 8.60 -38.14 -13.68
N GLY A 110 8.88 -38.67 -14.87
CA GLY A 110 8.22 -39.80 -15.53
C GLY A 110 7.70 -39.47 -16.93
N GLU A 111 7.63 -40.47 -17.82
CA GLU A 111 7.25 -40.29 -19.24
C GLU A 111 5.92 -40.98 -19.60
N PRO A 112 4.92 -40.26 -20.14
CA PRO A 112 4.60 -38.85 -19.91
C PRO A 112 3.99 -38.61 -18.51
N SER A 113 4.35 -37.48 -17.88
CA SER A 113 3.76 -37.06 -16.60
C SER A 113 3.28 -35.62 -16.66
N THR A 114 2.17 -35.32 -15.99
CA THR A 114 1.59 -33.98 -15.91
C THR A 114 1.10 -33.69 -14.50
N LEU A 115 1.64 -32.62 -13.91
CA LEU A 115 1.07 -32.02 -12.70
C LEU A 115 -0.13 -31.17 -13.08
N ASN A 116 -1.32 -31.71 -12.87
CA ASN A 116 -2.56 -31.00 -13.17
C ASN A 116 -2.86 -29.96 -12.08
N ARG A 117 -2.82 -30.38 -10.81
CA ARG A 117 -3.32 -29.57 -9.69
C ARG A 117 -2.60 -29.84 -8.37
N PHE A 118 -2.45 -28.80 -7.56
CA PHE A 118 -2.10 -28.92 -6.15
C PHE A 118 -3.00 -28.05 -5.29
N ALA A 119 -3.35 -28.55 -4.11
CA ALA A 119 -4.06 -27.79 -3.09
C ALA A 119 -3.04 -26.99 -2.27
N TYR A 120 -3.41 -25.79 -1.86
CA TYR A 120 -2.62 -24.97 -0.96
C TYR A 120 -3.48 -24.43 0.18
N GLN A 121 -2.85 -24.26 1.33
CA GLN A 121 -3.37 -23.51 2.46
C GLN A 121 -2.24 -22.68 3.05
N VAL A 122 -2.46 -21.38 3.16
CA VAL A 122 -1.57 -20.41 3.80
C VAL A 122 -2.27 -19.92 5.06
N VAL A 123 -1.60 -20.04 6.19
CA VAL A 123 -2.05 -19.46 7.47
C VAL A 123 -1.00 -18.46 7.88
N LEU A 124 -1.35 -17.18 7.97
CA LEU A 124 -0.40 -16.14 8.35
C LEU A 124 -1.01 -15.15 9.33
N THR A 125 -0.15 -14.57 10.15
CA THR A 125 -0.48 -13.39 10.95
C THR A 125 0.08 -12.17 10.23
N THR A 126 -0.81 -11.31 9.76
CA THR A 126 -0.43 -10.02 9.20
C THR A 126 -0.63 -8.95 10.24
N ARG A 127 0.19 -7.91 10.15
CA ARG A 127 -0.08 -6.65 10.82
C ARG A 127 -0.34 -5.60 9.76
N VAL A 128 -1.56 -5.07 9.76
CA VAL A 128 -1.90 -3.91 8.95
C VAL A 128 -1.24 -2.72 9.61
N VAL A 129 -0.13 -2.29 9.03
CA VAL A 129 0.55 -1.08 9.48
C VAL A 129 -0.25 0.10 8.91
N VAL A 130 -1.11 0.68 9.76
CA VAL A 130 -1.86 1.90 9.44
C VAL A 130 -0.85 3.00 9.16
N THR A 131 -0.88 3.55 7.95
CA THR A 131 -0.05 4.71 7.60
C THR A 131 -0.73 5.98 8.02
N GLU A 132 0.07 6.96 8.41
CA GLU A 132 -0.46 8.23 8.90
C GLU A 132 0.51 9.37 8.64
N ILE A 133 -0.04 10.49 8.16
CA ILE A 133 0.67 11.77 8.14
C ILE A 133 -0.05 12.73 9.08
N THR A 134 0.67 13.32 10.02
CA THR A 134 0.14 14.34 10.92
C THR A 134 0.97 15.61 10.89
N GLY A 135 0.29 16.72 11.13
CA GLY A 135 0.91 18.02 11.24
C GLY A 135 -0.06 19.06 11.76
N THR A 136 0.40 20.29 11.77
CA THR A 136 -0.33 21.46 12.27
C THR A 136 -0.39 22.51 11.18
N ILE A 137 -1.55 23.12 11.00
CA ILE A 137 -1.71 24.37 10.24
C ILE A 137 -1.77 25.50 11.26
N SER A 138 -0.88 26.47 11.16
CA SER A 138 -0.88 27.66 12.03
C SER A 138 -1.21 28.91 11.23
N TRP A 139 -2.00 29.82 11.79
CA TRP A 139 -2.31 31.11 11.16
C TRP A 139 -2.56 32.22 12.19
N PRO A 140 -2.32 33.49 11.86
CA PRO A 140 -2.65 34.60 12.75
C PRO A 140 -4.15 34.65 13.06
N THR A 141 -4.50 34.85 14.33
CA THR A 141 -5.91 34.98 14.75
C THR A 141 -6.61 36.15 14.06
N SER A 142 -5.86 37.20 13.70
CA SER A 142 -6.34 38.36 12.93
C SER A 142 -6.79 38.01 11.50
N MET A 143 -6.21 36.96 10.88
CA MET A 143 -6.59 36.49 9.55
C MET A 143 -7.94 35.78 9.58
N PHE A 144 -8.12 34.90 10.56
CA PHE A 144 -9.35 34.18 10.78
C PHE A 144 -9.40 33.64 12.20
N ARG A 145 -10.47 33.97 12.91
CA ARG A 145 -10.75 33.42 14.24
C ARG A 145 -11.96 32.50 14.17
N PRO A 146 -11.79 31.18 14.31
CA PRO A 146 -12.93 30.27 14.40
C PRO A 146 -13.81 30.65 15.60
N THR A 147 -15.13 30.51 15.45
CA THR A 147 -16.11 30.83 16.50
C THR A 147 -16.11 29.82 17.64
N SER A 148 -15.54 28.63 17.43
CA SER A 148 -15.38 27.59 18.43
C SER A 148 -14.16 26.71 18.11
N ALA A 149 -13.69 25.95 19.10
CA ALA A 149 -12.62 24.97 18.93
C ALA A 149 -13.07 23.67 18.21
N ASN A 150 -14.28 23.64 17.65
CA ASN A 150 -14.79 22.49 16.92
C ASN A 150 -14.08 22.36 15.56
N PRO A 151 -13.45 21.20 15.24
CA PRO A 151 -12.79 20.96 13.95
C PRO A 151 -13.66 21.29 12.73
N ALA A 152 -14.96 21.04 12.80
CA ALA A 152 -15.88 21.32 11.69
C ALA A 152 -15.88 22.79 11.25
N GLY A 153 -15.59 23.72 12.17
CA GLY A 153 -15.49 25.15 11.86
C GLY A 153 -14.25 25.54 11.06
N VAL A 154 -13.24 24.66 10.99
CA VAL A 154 -11.98 24.90 10.28
C VAL A 154 -11.85 24.01 9.04
N SER A 155 -12.45 22.81 9.03
CA SER A 155 -12.42 21.90 7.87
C SER A 155 -13.04 22.47 6.59
N GLY A 156 -13.92 23.48 6.70
CA GLY A 156 -14.46 24.22 5.55
C GLY A 156 -13.56 25.37 5.06
N VAL A 157 -12.54 25.72 5.84
CA VAL A 157 -11.63 26.83 5.56
C VAL A 157 -10.31 26.32 4.99
N PHE A 158 -9.74 25.29 5.61
CA PHE A 158 -8.52 24.62 5.16
C PHE A 158 -8.81 23.18 4.76
N SER A 159 -8.37 22.78 3.58
CA SER A 159 -8.42 21.40 3.10
C SER A 159 -7.00 20.86 2.96
N VAL A 160 -6.71 19.76 3.63
CA VAL A 160 -5.40 19.08 3.55
C VAL A 160 -5.52 17.88 2.64
N LEU A 161 -4.57 17.72 1.73
CA LEU A 161 -4.54 16.65 0.74
C LEU A 161 -3.13 16.08 0.63
N ALA A 162 -3.01 14.76 0.58
CA ALA A 162 -1.83 14.10 0.07
C ALA A 162 -1.98 13.93 -1.44
N ASN A 163 -0.96 14.34 -2.19
CA ASN A 163 -0.89 14.20 -3.63
C ASN A 163 0.29 13.31 -4.01
N GLU A 164 0.10 12.43 -4.97
CA GLU A 164 1.21 11.76 -5.64
C GLU A 164 1.99 12.77 -6.48
N ARG A 165 3.30 12.85 -6.23
CA ARG A 165 4.21 13.75 -6.93
C ARG A 165 4.91 13.00 -8.04
N THR A 166 4.66 13.41 -9.28
CA THR A 166 5.42 12.98 -10.44
C THR A 166 6.13 14.18 -11.06
N THR A 167 7.37 14.00 -11.48
CA THR A 167 8.17 15.08 -12.06
C THR A 167 8.55 14.68 -13.47
N THR A 168 8.19 15.52 -14.45
CA THR A 168 8.58 15.33 -15.85
C THR A 168 9.70 16.32 -16.19
N GLN A 169 10.80 15.78 -16.70
CA GLN A 169 11.90 16.57 -17.24
C GLN A 169 11.47 17.17 -18.58
N VAL A 170 11.52 18.48 -18.71
CA VAL A 170 11.22 19.18 -19.97
C VAL A 170 12.47 19.18 -20.83
N SER A 171 12.43 18.49 -21.96
CA SER A 171 13.51 18.54 -22.94
C SER A 171 13.44 19.85 -23.74
N GLY A 172 14.17 20.87 -23.29
CA GLY A 172 14.32 22.16 -23.96
C GLY A 172 15.50 22.94 -23.40
N GLY A 173 16.06 23.87 -24.18
CA GLY A 173 17.37 24.51 -23.96
C GLY A 173 17.59 25.29 -22.66
N PHE A 174 16.60 25.34 -21.75
CA PHE A 174 16.74 25.93 -20.42
C PHE A 174 16.69 24.93 -19.26
N GLY A 175 16.35 23.65 -19.49
CA GLY A 175 16.26 22.61 -18.46
C GLY A 175 15.23 22.95 -17.38
N GLY A 176 14.19 22.14 -17.23
CA GLY A 176 13.18 22.38 -16.20
C GLY A 176 12.48 21.10 -15.77
N GLU A 177 12.03 21.10 -14.52
CA GLU A 177 11.19 20.05 -13.97
C GLU A 177 9.76 20.59 -13.83
N ILE A 178 8.79 19.92 -14.47
CA ILE A 178 7.38 20.19 -14.24
C ILE A 178 6.90 19.22 -13.17
N GLU A 179 6.37 19.77 -12.09
CA GLU A 179 5.72 18.99 -11.03
C GLU A 179 4.25 18.75 -11.38
N HIS A 180 3.85 17.48 -11.40
CA HIS A 180 2.47 17.06 -11.53
C HIS A 180 2.00 16.44 -10.21
N LEU A 181 0.94 17.01 -9.65
CA LEU A 181 0.33 16.57 -8.39
C LEU A 181 -1.03 15.92 -8.67
N THR A 182 -1.18 14.65 -8.30
CA THR A 182 -2.46 13.92 -8.40
C THR A 182 -3.01 13.64 -7.00
N PRO A 183 -4.20 14.13 -6.63
CA PRO A 183 -4.77 13.89 -5.31
C PRO A 183 -4.98 12.39 -5.07
N VAL A 184 -4.53 11.88 -3.91
CA VAL A 184 -4.68 10.47 -3.55
C VAL A 184 -5.45 10.25 -2.26
N THR A 185 -5.26 11.10 -1.24
CA THR A 185 -5.86 10.89 0.08
C THR A 185 -6.19 12.21 0.75
N PRO A 186 -7.46 12.48 1.12
CA PRO A 186 -7.82 13.67 1.87
C PRO A 186 -7.40 13.55 3.34
N GLY A 187 -7.09 14.68 3.95
CA GLY A 187 -6.87 14.82 5.37
C GLY A 187 -8.11 15.32 6.12
N GLU A 188 -8.13 15.07 7.42
CA GLU A 188 -9.15 15.53 8.37
C GLU A 188 -8.52 16.42 9.44
N VAL A 189 -9.25 17.44 9.89
CA VAL A 189 -8.86 18.25 11.06
C VAL A 189 -9.32 17.53 12.32
N LEU A 190 -8.39 17.28 13.24
CA LEU A 190 -8.65 16.58 14.50
C LEU A 190 -8.99 17.52 15.65
N SER A 191 -8.28 18.65 15.73
CA SER A 191 -8.43 19.60 16.83
C SER A 191 -8.08 21.01 16.39
N VAL A 192 -8.66 21.99 17.09
CA VAL A 192 -8.41 23.41 16.84
C VAL A 192 -8.08 24.10 18.17
N THR A 193 -6.99 24.83 18.19
CA THR A 193 -6.59 25.69 19.30
C THR A 193 -6.73 27.14 18.87
N ILE A 194 -7.47 27.94 19.63
CA ILE A 194 -7.68 29.36 19.37
C ILE A 194 -6.96 30.13 20.48
N ALA A 195 -5.85 30.78 20.15
CA ALA A 195 -5.18 31.72 21.06
C ALA A 195 -5.44 33.17 20.64
N GLU A 196 -4.92 34.12 21.42
CA GLU A 196 -5.08 35.55 21.15
C GLU A 196 -4.42 35.95 19.82
N ASP A 197 -3.19 35.51 19.60
CA ASP A 197 -2.39 35.92 18.44
C ASP A 197 -2.36 34.89 17.30
N ILE A 198 -2.39 33.59 17.64
CA ILE A 198 -2.24 32.49 16.67
C ILE A 198 -3.31 31.41 16.91
N CYS A 199 -3.98 31.03 15.83
CA CYS A 199 -4.81 29.83 15.78
C CYS A 199 -4.01 28.66 15.21
N ARG A 200 -4.34 27.44 15.65
CA ARG A 200 -3.73 26.19 15.17
C ARG A 200 -4.77 25.13 14.92
N ALA A 201 -4.62 24.35 13.85
CA ALA A 201 -5.40 23.16 13.59
C ALA A 201 -4.48 21.95 13.44
N THR A 202 -4.70 20.91 14.24
CA THR A 202 -4.02 19.63 14.06
C THR A 202 -4.79 18.83 13.02
N TYR A 203 -4.09 18.27 12.05
CA TYR A 203 -4.70 17.45 11.01
C TYR A 203 -4.06 16.06 10.93
N ARG A 204 -4.77 15.15 10.27
CA ARG A 204 -4.36 13.78 9.99
C ARG A 204 -4.73 13.39 8.56
N ILE A 205 -3.83 12.71 7.86
CA ILE A 205 -4.13 11.99 6.63
C ILE A 205 -3.99 10.51 6.96
N ALA A 206 -5.11 9.81 7.03
CA ALA A 206 -5.16 8.39 7.35
C ALA A 206 -4.95 7.55 6.09
N GLU A 207 -4.12 6.52 6.20
CA GLU A 207 -3.86 5.51 5.16
C GLU A 207 -3.39 6.04 3.79
N PRO A 208 -2.48 7.05 3.72
CA PRO A 208 -1.93 7.44 2.42
C PRO A 208 -1.06 6.32 1.82
N PRO A 209 -0.96 6.25 0.47
CA PRO A 209 -0.29 5.16 -0.23
C PRO A 209 1.21 5.07 0.12
N LYS A 210 1.67 3.84 0.33
CA LYS A 210 3.06 3.50 0.66
C LYS A 210 3.94 3.45 -0.58
N GLY A 211 5.25 3.63 -0.38
CA GLY A 211 6.26 3.45 -1.44
C GLY A 211 6.22 4.50 -2.55
N ARG A 212 5.39 5.52 -2.43
CA ARG A 212 5.28 6.64 -3.37
C ARG A 212 5.82 7.93 -2.75
N GLN A 213 6.33 8.83 -3.57
CA GLN A 213 6.65 10.18 -3.13
C GLN A 213 5.37 11.01 -3.12
N LEU A 214 4.98 11.44 -1.93
CA LEU A 214 3.79 12.26 -1.71
C LEU A 214 4.20 13.70 -1.42
N LYS A 215 3.35 14.63 -1.83
CA LYS A 215 3.40 16.04 -1.44
C LYS A 215 2.11 16.41 -0.74
N VAL A 216 2.21 16.82 0.52
CA VAL A 216 1.08 17.31 1.29
C VAL A 216 0.83 18.76 0.89
N THR A 217 -0.42 19.09 0.59
CA THR A 217 -0.81 20.46 0.25
C THR A 217 -1.97 20.89 1.13
N VAL A 218 -1.98 22.16 1.51
CA VAL A 218 -3.09 22.79 2.22
C VAL A 218 -3.69 23.84 1.31
N ALA A 219 -4.94 23.65 0.90
CA ALA A 219 -5.72 24.64 0.17
C ALA A 219 -6.57 25.46 1.14
N GLN A 220 -6.73 26.76 0.89
CA GLN A 220 -7.75 27.57 1.56
C GLN A 220 -8.93 27.86 0.63
N SER A 221 -10.14 27.71 1.15
CA SER A 221 -11.38 27.99 0.41
C SER A 221 -12.29 28.98 1.13
N GLY A 222 -12.10 29.18 2.43
CA GLY A 222 -13.01 29.96 3.28
C GLY A 222 -12.50 31.33 3.74
N LEU A 223 -11.26 31.70 3.42
CA LEU A 223 -10.67 32.97 3.84
C LEU A 223 -10.93 34.06 2.79
N GLN A 224 -11.56 35.15 3.19
CA GLN A 224 -11.75 36.32 2.32
C GLN A 224 -10.48 37.19 2.36
N GLY A 225 -9.79 37.26 1.23
CA GLY A 225 -8.56 38.03 1.03
C GLY A 225 -7.74 37.41 -0.10
N SER A 226 -7.36 38.20 -1.11
CA SER A 226 -6.69 37.72 -2.33
C SER A 226 -5.24 37.24 -2.11
N ASP A 227 -4.69 37.42 -0.92
CA ASP A 227 -3.26 37.37 -0.69
C ASP A 227 -2.86 36.42 0.45
N ILE A 228 -3.62 35.37 0.71
CA ILE A 228 -3.23 34.37 1.72
C ILE A 228 -2.47 33.25 1.05
N SER A 229 -1.25 33.01 1.53
CA SER A 229 -0.40 31.89 1.11
C SER A 229 -0.27 30.90 2.26
N VAL A 230 -0.42 29.61 1.97
CA VAL A 230 -0.19 28.53 2.92
C VAL A 230 0.98 27.69 2.43
N GLY A 231 2.04 27.62 3.23
CA GLY A 231 3.28 26.94 2.87
C GLY A 231 3.83 26.09 4.01
N PRO A 232 4.71 25.11 3.69
CA PRO A 232 5.37 24.30 4.71
C PRO A 232 6.31 25.18 5.57
N THR A 233 6.37 24.88 6.87
CA THR A 233 7.22 25.59 7.83
C THR A 233 8.72 25.35 7.63
N THR A 234 9.07 24.26 6.95
CA THR A 234 10.45 23.88 6.65
C THR A 234 10.59 23.60 5.15
N PRO A 235 11.75 23.90 4.53
CA PRO A 235 11.99 23.58 3.13
C PRO A 235 11.76 22.08 2.86
N ASN A 236 10.90 21.77 1.90
CA ASN A 236 10.49 20.40 1.55
C ASN A 236 9.84 19.61 2.71
N GLY A 237 9.36 20.29 3.76
CA GLY A 237 8.69 19.65 4.90
C GLY A 237 7.36 18.98 4.54
N ASP A 238 6.80 19.34 3.39
CA ASP A 238 5.60 18.80 2.76
C ASP A 238 5.84 17.53 1.93
N LEU A 239 7.09 17.18 1.62
CA LEU A 239 7.43 15.95 0.90
C LEU A 239 7.54 14.76 1.86
N VAL A 240 6.78 13.71 1.59
CA VAL A 240 6.67 12.54 2.45
C VAL A 240 6.75 11.25 1.63
N THR A 241 7.53 10.28 2.10
CA THR A 241 7.50 8.90 1.60
C THR A 241 7.28 7.98 2.79
N LEU A 242 6.12 7.33 2.83
CA LEU A 242 5.83 6.34 3.85
C LEU A 242 6.25 4.96 3.38
N THR A 243 6.87 4.22 4.28
CA THR A 243 7.29 2.84 4.04
C THR A 243 6.71 1.93 5.10
N VAL A 244 6.84 0.63 4.91
CA VAL A 244 6.47 -0.36 5.93
C VAL A 244 7.29 -0.17 7.21
N ALA A 245 8.57 0.20 7.07
CA ALA A 245 9.46 0.45 8.21
C ALA A 245 9.22 1.81 8.89
N GLN A 246 8.71 2.79 8.14
CA GLN A 246 8.39 4.14 8.61
C GLN A 246 6.97 4.51 8.16
N PRO A 247 5.94 3.96 8.82
CA PRO A 247 4.55 4.11 8.40
C PRO A 247 3.92 5.43 8.82
N THR A 248 4.55 6.15 9.75
CA THR A 248 4.04 7.42 10.25
C THR A 248 5.03 8.53 9.97
N ARG A 249 4.49 9.68 9.54
CA ARG A 249 5.22 10.93 9.44
C ARG A 249 4.50 11.98 10.27
N THR A 250 5.19 12.54 11.25
CA THR A 250 4.68 13.63 12.10
C THR A 250 5.46 14.91 11.82
N GLY A 251 4.89 16.06 12.21
CA GLY A 251 5.54 17.37 12.05
C GLY A 251 5.54 17.89 10.61
N VAL A 252 4.54 17.50 9.80
CA VAL A 252 4.32 18.06 8.46
C VAL A 252 3.54 19.36 8.62
N ASP A 253 4.22 20.39 9.13
CA ASP A 253 3.56 21.61 9.59
C ASP A 253 3.52 22.70 8.51
N PHE A 254 2.41 23.43 8.48
CA PHE A 254 2.14 24.53 7.55
C PHE A 254 1.85 25.83 8.30
N THR A 255 2.21 26.95 7.70
CA THR A 255 1.82 28.29 8.17
C THR A 255 1.07 29.02 7.07
N ALA A 256 -0.05 29.64 7.43
CA ALA A 256 -0.75 30.57 6.56
C ALA A 256 -0.35 32.01 6.89
N GLU A 257 0.08 32.76 5.88
CA GLU A 257 0.53 34.14 6.00
C GLU A 257 -0.19 35.02 4.98
N SER A 258 -0.46 36.27 5.37
CA SER A 258 -0.96 37.28 4.45
C SER A 258 0.20 37.93 3.69
N PHE A 259 0.26 37.72 2.39
CA PHE A 259 1.13 38.44 1.49
C PHE A 259 0.68 39.90 1.40
N HIS A 260 1.60 40.83 1.67
CA HIS A 260 1.45 42.20 1.21
C HIS A 260 2.49 42.35 0.11
N GLY A 261 2.06 42.56 -1.14
CA GLY A 261 2.99 42.84 -2.22
C GLY A 261 3.89 44.04 -1.87
N PRO A 262 5.09 44.17 -2.47
CA PRO A 262 5.89 45.37 -2.30
C PRO A 262 5.08 46.58 -2.77
N ALA A 263 4.98 47.60 -1.91
CA ALA A 263 4.35 48.88 -2.20
C ALA A 263 5.10 49.65 -3.29
#